data_AF-A0A428S6H3-F1
#
_entry.id   AF-A0A428S6H3-F1
#
_cell.length_a   1.000
_cell.length_b   1.000
_cell.length_c   1.000
_cell.angle_alpha   90.00
_cell.angle_beta   90.00
_cell.angle_gamma   90.00
#
_symmetry.space_group_name_H-M   'P 1'
#
loop_
_entity.id
_entity.type
_entity.pdbx_description
1 polymer ?
#
loop_
_entity_poly.entity_id
_entity_poly.type
_entity_poly.pdbx_seq_one_letter_code
_entity_poly.pdbx_strand_id
1 'polypeptide(L)'
;IDPKKQDMIAREVEGQREHFDNLGLHIGYVYGDKETPPHASKFSPKFTRGGRLPHAWIKPRRGAASFKVAPLDVSYVKEFHQDGINARQFSTLDLLDFDSFTLIVSSRNAWATRFDRLHKLTRSSGINLRLCSVDEDFEFAFEEQQDTYNKGSGILKGGGLLVRPDQHLLGCVNEKATAEDLALLVLAHLGK
;
A
#
# COMPACT_ATOMS: atom_id res chain seq x y z
N ILE A 1 -34.95 -14.17 27.53
CA ILE A 1 -33.74 -13.32 27.51
C ILE A 1 -34.20 -11.92 27.90
N ASP A 2 -33.61 -11.33 28.94
CA ASP A 2 -34.06 -10.08 29.55
C ASP A 2 -33.66 -8.87 28.68
N PRO A 3 -34.63 -8.12 28.10
CA PRO A 3 -34.35 -7.02 27.17
C PRO A 3 -33.48 -5.90 27.76
N LYS A 4 -33.58 -5.67 29.08
CA LYS A 4 -32.81 -4.62 29.77
C LYS A 4 -31.32 -4.94 29.86
N LYS A 5 -30.95 -6.22 29.81
CA LYS A 5 -29.54 -6.64 29.77
C LYS A 5 -28.93 -6.49 28.38
N GLN A 6 -29.74 -6.55 27.32
CA GLN A 6 -29.26 -6.36 25.95
C GLN A 6 -28.85 -4.91 25.68
N ASP A 7 -29.64 -3.93 26.12
CA ASP A 7 -29.29 -2.50 25.97
C ASP A 7 -28.05 -2.11 26.78
N MET A 8 -27.88 -2.70 27.97
CA MET A 8 -26.71 -2.48 28.81
C MET A 8 -25.44 -3.05 28.16
N ILE A 9 -25.50 -4.28 27.64
CA ILE A 9 -24.39 -4.90 26.91
C ILE A 9 -24.08 -4.12 25.62
N ALA A 10 -25.08 -3.67 24.87
CA ALA A 10 -24.87 -2.89 23.65
C ALA A 10 -24.18 -1.54 23.92
N ARG A 11 -24.54 -0.85 25.01
CA ARG A 11 -23.88 0.39 25.43
C ARG A 11 -22.44 0.16 25.90
N GLU A 12 -22.19 -0.92 26.65
CA GLU A 12 -20.83 -1.25 27.08
C GLU A 12 -19.93 -1.70 25.92
N VAL A 13 -20.47 -2.41 24.93
CA VAL A 13 -19.74 -2.79 23.70
C VAL A 13 -19.42 -1.56 22.85
N GLU A 14 -20.36 -0.63 22.68
CA GLU A 14 -20.11 0.63 21.95
C GLU A 14 -19.09 1.51 22.67
N GLY A 15 -19.13 1.56 24.01
CA GLY A 15 -18.12 2.25 24.82
C GLY A 15 -16.72 1.65 24.75
N GLN A 16 -16.60 0.37 24.39
CA GLN A 16 -15.32 -0.30 24.17
C GLN A 16 -14.82 -0.25 22.72
N ARG A 17 -15.59 0.28 21.75
CA ARG A 17 -15.12 0.41 20.35
C ARG A 17 -13.84 1.20 20.23
N GLU A 18 -13.66 2.26 21.01
CA GLU A 18 -12.41 3.06 21.00
C GLU A 18 -11.18 2.26 21.46
N HIS A 19 -11.36 1.18 22.24
CA HIS A 19 -10.26 0.30 22.63
C HIS A 19 -9.91 -0.75 21.56
N PHE A 20 -10.88 -1.17 20.74
CA PHE A 20 -10.66 -2.08 19.61
C PHE A 20 -10.25 -1.35 18.32
N ASP A 21 -10.67 -0.09 18.15
CA ASP A 21 -10.28 0.78 17.04
C ASP A 21 -8.97 1.52 17.37
N ASN A 22 -7.89 0.77 17.61
CA ASN A 22 -6.54 1.32 17.66
C ASN A 22 -5.80 1.14 16.32
N LEU A 23 -6.53 1.14 15.20
CA LEU A 23 -5.97 1.00 13.86
C LEU A 23 -4.95 2.12 13.55
N GLY A 24 -5.19 3.35 13.99
CA GLY A 24 -4.25 4.46 13.81
C GLY A 24 -2.91 4.23 14.52
N LEU A 25 -2.94 3.62 15.72
CA LEU A 25 -1.75 3.30 16.52
C LEU A 25 -1.05 2.01 16.06
N HIS A 26 -1.78 1.00 15.61
CA HIS A 26 -1.23 -0.30 15.21
C HIS A 26 -0.75 -0.36 13.75
N ILE A 27 -1.35 0.39 12.83
CA ILE A 27 -1.01 0.33 11.39
C ILE A 27 -0.79 1.71 10.73
N GLY A 28 -1.09 2.81 11.43
CA GLY A 28 -1.09 4.16 10.88
C GLY A 28 0.08 5.07 11.24
N TYR A 29 1.09 4.58 11.95
CA TYR A 29 2.27 5.39 12.29
C TYR A 29 3.09 5.73 11.03
N VAL A 30 3.69 6.92 11.05
CA VAL A 30 4.57 7.43 9.99
C VAL A 30 5.97 7.53 10.58
N TYR A 31 6.96 6.86 9.99
CA TYR A 31 8.34 6.98 10.44
C TYR A 31 8.82 8.44 10.35
N GLY A 32 9.32 8.96 11.47
CA GLY A 32 9.84 10.33 11.58
C GLY A 32 8.79 11.36 11.99
N ASP A 33 7.51 10.97 12.05
CA ASP A 33 6.44 11.80 12.63
C ASP A 33 6.46 11.63 14.15
N LYS A 34 6.54 12.75 14.89
CA LYS A 34 6.48 12.78 16.35
C LYS A 34 5.10 13.19 16.86
N GLU A 35 4.18 13.54 15.97
CA GLU A 35 2.85 13.97 16.36
C GLU A 35 1.96 12.76 16.68
N THR A 36 1.30 12.83 17.83
CA THR A 36 0.32 11.83 18.24
C THR A 36 -0.97 12.10 17.46
N PRO A 37 -1.54 11.13 16.72
CA PRO A 37 -2.75 11.37 15.96
C PRO A 37 -3.91 11.77 16.89
N PRO A 38 -4.74 12.76 16.51
CA PRO A 38 -5.81 13.28 17.37
C PRO A 38 -6.94 12.27 17.59
N HIS A 39 -7.05 11.23 16.75
CA HIS A 39 -8.03 10.16 16.89
C HIS A 39 -7.38 8.79 16.56
N ALA A 40 -7.37 7.87 17.53
CA ALA A 40 -6.82 6.52 17.37
C ALA A 40 -7.65 5.60 16.45
N SER A 41 -8.93 5.94 16.25
CA SER A 41 -9.95 5.07 15.64
C SER A 41 -10.16 5.22 14.14
N LYS A 42 -9.62 6.26 13.49
CA LYS A 42 -9.74 6.46 12.05
C LYS A 42 -8.38 6.43 11.37
N PHE A 43 -8.08 5.32 10.69
CA PHE A 43 -6.93 5.27 9.79
C PHE A 43 -7.27 6.02 8.49
N SER A 44 -6.51 7.08 8.22
CA SER A 44 -6.52 7.74 6.90
C SER A 44 -5.21 7.40 6.18
N PRO A 45 -5.26 6.81 4.98
CA PRO A 45 -4.08 6.57 4.15
C PRO A 45 -3.21 7.81 3.98
N LYS A 46 -1.95 7.76 4.45
CA LYS A 46 -0.97 8.84 4.27
C LYS A 46 0.01 8.48 3.16
N PHE A 47 -0.06 9.19 2.04
CA PHE A 47 0.86 9.05 0.90
C PHE A 47 2.08 9.96 1.06
N THR A 48 2.71 9.89 2.24
CA THR A 48 3.86 10.69 2.62
C THR A 48 5.04 9.80 2.93
N ARG A 49 6.26 10.34 2.79
CA ARG A 49 7.48 9.65 3.21
C ARG A 49 7.34 9.16 4.66
N GLY A 50 7.74 7.91 4.90
CA GLY A 50 7.65 7.24 6.19
C GLY A 50 6.26 6.66 6.49
N GLY A 51 5.22 6.96 5.73
CA GLY A 51 3.89 6.37 5.94
C GLY A 51 3.84 4.93 5.43
N ARG A 52 3.06 4.07 6.07
CA ARG A 52 2.85 2.70 5.57
C ARG A 52 2.11 2.74 4.23
N LEU A 53 2.51 1.87 3.29
CA LEU A 53 1.80 1.69 2.02
C LEU A 53 0.32 1.40 2.35
N PRO A 54 -0.62 2.22 1.87
CA PRO A 54 -2.03 1.98 2.13
C PRO A 54 -2.47 0.61 1.61
N HIS A 55 -3.30 -0.10 2.36
CA HIS A 55 -3.93 -1.30 1.83
C HIS A 55 -4.97 -0.92 0.76
N ALA A 56 -4.90 -1.56 -0.40
CA ALA A 56 -6.01 -1.64 -1.33
C ALA A 56 -6.15 -3.07 -1.84
N TRP A 57 -7.38 -3.47 -2.15
CA TRP A 57 -7.67 -4.73 -2.80
C TRP A 57 -7.34 -4.61 -4.28
N ILE A 58 -6.65 -5.61 -4.81
CA ILE A 58 -6.20 -5.64 -6.19
C ILE A 58 -6.51 -6.98 -6.82
N LYS A 59 -6.57 -6.98 -8.15
CA LYS A 59 -6.66 -8.18 -8.97
C LYS A 59 -5.39 -8.31 -9.79
N PRO A 60 -4.72 -9.47 -9.79
CA PRO A 60 -3.65 -9.77 -10.73
C PRO A 60 -4.13 -9.62 -12.17
N ARG A 61 -3.33 -8.98 -13.03
CA ARG A 61 -3.61 -9.04 -14.47
C ARG A 61 -3.15 -10.39 -15.05
N ARG A 62 -3.83 -10.84 -16.10
CA ARG A 62 -3.49 -12.10 -16.78
C ARG A 62 -2.08 -11.99 -17.38
N GLY A 63 -1.21 -12.94 -17.05
CA GLY A 63 0.17 -12.97 -17.54
C GLY A 63 1.17 -12.15 -16.71
N ALA A 64 0.71 -11.44 -15.68
CA ALA A 64 1.60 -10.84 -14.69
C ALA A 64 2.44 -11.93 -14.00
N ALA A 65 3.70 -11.62 -13.68
CA ALA A 65 4.53 -12.50 -12.86
C ALA A 65 3.76 -12.82 -11.56
N SER A 66 3.55 -14.11 -11.27
CA SER A 66 2.63 -14.52 -10.20
C SER A 66 2.99 -13.83 -8.90
N PHE A 67 1.98 -13.33 -8.20
CA PHE A 67 2.11 -12.96 -6.80
C PHE A 67 2.78 -14.13 -6.06
N LYS A 68 3.80 -13.85 -5.25
CA LYS A 68 4.51 -14.91 -4.51
C LYS A 68 3.66 -15.46 -3.35
N VAL A 69 2.48 -14.88 -3.13
CA VAL A 69 1.57 -15.19 -2.03
C VAL A 69 0.33 -15.89 -2.60
N ALA A 70 -0.16 -16.89 -1.87
CA ALA A 70 -1.42 -17.55 -2.22
C ALA A 70 -2.61 -16.57 -2.06
N PRO A 71 -3.68 -16.73 -2.85
CA PRO A 71 -4.91 -15.93 -2.68
C PRO A 71 -5.42 -16.02 -1.25
N LEU A 72 -5.80 -14.89 -0.66
CA LEU A 72 -6.49 -14.87 0.62
C LEU A 72 -7.86 -15.54 0.48
N ASP A 73 -8.14 -16.50 1.36
CA ASP A 73 -9.47 -17.08 1.49
C ASP A 73 -10.32 -16.24 2.45
N VAL A 74 -11.37 -15.63 1.93
CA VAL A 74 -12.40 -14.91 2.71
C VAL A 74 -13.79 -15.53 2.55
N SER A 75 -13.87 -16.78 2.09
CA SER A 75 -15.13 -17.49 1.85
C SER A 75 -15.97 -17.72 3.11
N TYR A 76 -15.35 -17.61 4.29
CA TYR A 76 -16.04 -17.70 5.57
C TYR A 76 -16.83 -16.43 5.94
N VAL A 77 -16.63 -15.30 5.23
CA VAL A 77 -17.36 -14.05 5.46
C VAL A 77 -18.72 -14.12 4.77
N LYS A 78 -19.79 -14.22 5.56
CA LYS A 78 -21.15 -14.51 5.07
C LYS A 78 -21.78 -13.35 4.31
N GLU A 79 -21.30 -12.14 4.54
CA GLU A 79 -21.73 -10.90 3.92
C GLU A 79 -21.21 -10.76 2.47
N PHE A 80 -20.20 -11.55 2.09
CA PHE A 80 -19.63 -11.49 0.75
C PHE A 80 -20.25 -12.55 -0.15
N HIS A 81 -20.79 -12.09 -1.28
CA HIS A 81 -21.06 -12.95 -2.42
C HIS A 81 -19.75 -13.35 -3.11
N GLN A 82 -19.83 -14.33 -4.03
CA GLN A 82 -18.64 -14.86 -4.73
C GLN A 82 -17.78 -13.77 -5.38
N ASP A 83 -18.40 -12.77 -6.00
CA ASP A 83 -17.68 -11.64 -6.60
C ASP A 83 -16.94 -10.79 -5.56
N GLY A 84 -17.55 -10.63 -4.38
CA GLY A 84 -16.95 -9.95 -3.24
C GLY A 84 -15.77 -10.71 -2.63
N ILE A 85 -15.83 -12.05 -2.65
CA ILE A 85 -14.72 -12.93 -2.25
C ILE A 85 -13.58 -12.82 -3.27
N ASN A 86 -13.89 -12.98 -4.57
CA ASN A 86 -12.91 -12.92 -5.65
C ASN A 86 -12.23 -11.53 -5.74
N ALA A 87 -12.93 -10.46 -5.37
CA ALA A 87 -12.37 -9.11 -5.31
C ALA A 87 -11.44 -8.87 -4.12
N ARG A 88 -11.37 -9.79 -3.14
CA ARG A 88 -10.63 -9.64 -1.87
C ARG A 88 -9.59 -10.74 -1.66
N GLN A 89 -8.88 -11.09 -2.72
CA GLN A 89 -7.87 -12.15 -2.70
C GLN A 89 -6.45 -11.64 -2.56
N PHE A 90 -6.18 -10.39 -2.97
CA PHE A 90 -4.84 -9.81 -2.98
C PHE A 90 -4.85 -8.33 -2.57
N SER A 91 -3.78 -7.91 -1.92
CA SER A 91 -3.53 -6.55 -1.47
C SER A 91 -2.38 -5.90 -2.23
N THR A 92 -2.37 -4.57 -2.30
CA THR A 92 -1.17 -3.78 -2.63
C THR A 92 0.06 -4.14 -1.79
N LEU A 93 -0.13 -4.65 -0.56
CA LEU A 93 0.97 -5.14 0.28
C LEU A 93 1.62 -6.42 -0.27
N ASP A 94 0.87 -7.23 -1.03
CA ASP A 94 1.37 -8.47 -1.65
C ASP A 94 2.24 -8.22 -2.89
N LEU A 95 2.31 -6.95 -3.34
CA LEU A 95 3.22 -6.51 -4.41
C LEU A 95 4.68 -6.39 -3.93
N LEU A 96 4.90 -6.36 -2.62
CA LEU A 96 6.18 -6.10 -2.00
C LEU A 96 6.94 -7.39 -1.72
N ASP A 97 8.26 -7.36 -1.93
CA ASP A 97 9.15 -8.41 -1.45
C ASP A 97 9.90 -7.92 -0.21
N PHE A 98 10.18 -8.83 0.73
CA PHE A 98 10.82 -8.51 2.00
C PHE A 98 12.28 -8.03 1.86
N ASP A 99 12.89 -8.19 0.69
CA ASP A 99 14.30 -7.88 0.42
C ASP A 99 14.48 -6.85 -0.70
N SER A 100 13.43 -6.17 -1.16
CA SER A 100 13.52 -5.22 -2.27
C SER A 100 12.76 -3.91 -2.04
N PHE A 101 13.24 -2.83 -2.68
CA PHE A 101 12.43 -1.63 -2.85
C PHE A 101 11.54 -1.81 -4.08
N THR A 102 10.25 -1.52 -3.93
CA THR A 102 9.28 -1.64 -5.01
C THR A 102 8.85 -0.27 -5.50
N LEU A 103 9.02 -0.01 -6.80
CA LEU A 103 8.45 1.13 -7.49
C LEU A 103 7.10 0.72 -8.08
N ILE A 104 6.01 1.33 -7.59
CA ILE A 104 4.65 1.11 -8.07
C ILE A 104 4.23 2.30 -8.95
N VAL A 105 3.86 2.05 -10.20
CA VAL A 105 3.54 3.08 -11.21
C VAL A 105 2.25 2.76 -11.96
N SER A 106 1.72 3.72 -12.72
CA SER A 106 0.56 3.45 -13.59
C SER A 106 0.96 2.65 -14.83
N SER A 107 2.04 3.04 -15.50
CA SER A 107 2.48 2.38 -16.74
C SER A 107 3.89 1.82 -16.69
N ARG A 108 4.03 0.52 -16.99
CA ARG A 108 5.35 -0.12 -17.09
C ARG A 108 6.16 0.48 -18.23
N ASN A 109 5.57 0.60 -19.41
CA ASN A 109 6.27 1.10 -20.60
C ASN A 109 6.82 2.52 -20.35
N ALA A 110 6.01 3.42 -19.80
CA ALA A 110 6.42 4.79 -19.52
C ALA A 110 7.59 4.89 -18.51
N TRP A 111 7.74 3.90 -17.63
CA TRP A 111 8.75 3.87 -16.58
C TRP A 111 9.93 2.93 -16.84
N ALA A 112 9.84 2.03 -17.83
CA ALA A 112 10.84 0.98 -18.09
C ALA A 112 12.26 1.53 -18.23
N THR A 113 12.46 2.50 -19.13
CA THR A 113 13.78 3.12 -19.35
C THR A 113 14.33 3.80 -18.09
N ARG A 114 13.47 4.47 -17.32
CA ARG A 114 13.85 5.15 -16.07
C ARG A 114 14.23 4.13 -15.00
N PHE A 115 13.47 3.05 -14.89
CA PHE A 115 13.73 1.97 -13.95
C PHE A 115 15.02 1.21 -14.27
N ASP A 116 15.28 0.92 -15.55
CA ASP A 116 16.55 0.32 -15.99
C ASP A 116 17.76 1.20 -15.66
N ARG A 117 17.60 2.52 -15.82
CA ARG A 117 18.64 3.48 -15.45
C ARG A 117 18.85 3.53 -13.94
N LEU A 118 17.78 3.55 -13.15
CA LEU A 118 17.84 3.47 -11.69
C LEU A 118 18.61 2.21 -11.27
N HIS A 119 18.27 1.05 -11.84
CA HIS A 119 18.93 -0.22 -11.53
C HIS A 119 20.43 -0.19 -11.86
N LYS A 120 20.85 0.54 -12.90
CA LYS A 120 22.29 0.74 -13.21
C LYS A 120 22.97 1.64 -12.17
N LEU A 121 22.32 2.72 -11.76
CA LEU A 121 22.84 3.67 -10.77
C LEU A 121 23.02 3.05 -9.38
N THR A 122 22.16 2.11 -9.01
CA THR A 122 22.18 1.45 -7.69
C THR A 122 22.89 0.10 -7.68
N ARG A 123 23.35 -0.40 -8.84
CA ARG A 123 23.94 -1.75 -8.99
C ARG A 123 25.10 -2.02 -8.02
N SER A 124 25.99 -1.05 -7.85
CA SER A 124 27.15 -1.17 -6.94
C SER A 124 26.76 -1.23 -5.46
N SER A 125 25.53 -0.88 -5.12
CA SER A 125 25.05 -0.83 -3.74
C SER A 125 24.42 -2.14 -3.25
N GLY A 126 24.27 -3.15 -4.11
CA GLY A 126 23.69 -4.46 -3.76
C GLY A 126 22.20 -4.41 -3.45
N ILE A 127 21.48 -3.44 -4.01
CA ILE A 127 20.07 -3.17 -3.71
C ILE A 127 19.19 -3.90 -4.71
N ASN A 128 18.21 -4.65 -4.21
CA ASN A 128 17.18 -5.24 -5.05
C ASN A 128 16.07 -4.21 -5.32
N LEU A 129 15.71 -4.08 -6.59
CA LEU A 129 14.67 -3.17 -7.06
C LEU A 129 13.62 -3.96 -7.83
N ARG A 130 12.35 -3.63 -7.60
CA ARG A 130 11.20 -4.20 -8.31
C ARG A 130 10.35 -3.11 -8.94
N LEU A 131 9.85 -3.35 -10.14
CA LEU A 131 8.88 -2.51 -10.82
C LEU A 131 7.53 -3.24 -10.88
N CYS A 132 6.48 -2.60 -10.38
CA CYS A 132 5.11 -3.06 -10.46
C CYS A 132 4.24 -1.97 -11.10
N SER A 133 3.36 -2.31 -12.03
CA SER A 133 2.49 -1.36 -12.72
C SER A 133 1.01 -1.74 -12.73
N VAL A 134 0.15 -0.72 -12.74
CA VAL A 134 -1.32 -0.85 -12.81
C VAL A 134 -1.79 -1.32 -14.20
N ASP A 135 -1.01 -1.09 -15.25
CA ASP A 135 -1.38 -1.50 -16.62
C ASP A 135 -1.00 -2.95 -16.94
N GLU A 136 0.00 -3.52 -16.26
CA GLU A 136 0.51 -4.86 -16.59
C GLU A 136 0.46 -5.86 -15.44
N ASP A 137 0.68 -5.45 -14.17
CA ASP A 137 0.80 -6.41 -13.07
C ASP A 137 -0.51 -6.58 -12.30
N PHE A 138 -1.25 -5.49 -12.05
CA PHE A 138 -2.46 -5.53 -11.24
C PHE A 138 -3.46 -4.45 -11.64
N GLU A 139 -4.70 -4.59 -11.20
CA GLU A 139 -5.69 -3.51 -11.22
C GLU A 139 -6.34 -3.37 -9.85
N PHE A 140 -6.85 -2.18 -9.53
CA PHE A 140 -7.61 -1.99 -8.29
C PHE A 140 -8.95 -2.72 -8.38
N ALA A 141 -9.31 -3.44 -7.33
CA ALA A 141 -10.59 -4.15 -7.26
C ALA A 141 -11.76 -3.18 -7.02
N PHE A 142 -11.50 -2.02 -6.40
CA PHE A 142 -12.51 -1.01 -6.05
C PHE A 142 -12.06 0.39 -6.50
N GLU A 143 -12.96 1.11 -7.16
CA GLU A 143 -12.74 2.46 -7.69
C GLU A 143 -12.37 3.47 -6.58
N GLU A 144 -13.02 3.39 -5.41
CA GLU A 144 -12.72 4.27 -4.26
C GLU A 144 -11.25 4.17 -3.81
N GLN A 145 -10.69 2.97 -3.84
CA GLN A 145 -9.29 2.75 -3.47
C GLN A 145 -8.34 3.25 -4.56
N GLN A 146 -8.70 3.07 -5.84
CA GLN A 146 -7.97 3.66 -6.96
C GLN A 146 -7.94 5.19 -6.87
N ASP A 147 -9.09 5.81 -6.57
CA ASP A 147 -9.24 7.24 -6.38
C ASP A 147 -8.39 7.75 -5.22
N THR A 148 -8.39 7.02 -4.10
CA THR A 148 -7.56 7.33 -2.93
C THR A 148 -6.08 7.33 -3.31
N TYR A 149 -5.63 6.31 -4.04
CA TYR A 149 -4.27 6.23 -4.58
C TYR A 149 -3.96 7.38 -5.53
N ASN A 150 -4.87 7.69 -6.47
CA ASN A 150 -4.66 8.74 -7.44
C ASN A 150 -4.59 10.14 -6.79
N LYS A 151 -5.47 10.43 -5.82
CA LYS A 151 -5.47 11.70 -5.08
C LYS A 151 -4.22 11.84 -4.21
N GLY A 152 -3.77 10.76 -3.59
CA GLY A 152 -2.65 10.77 -2.65
C GLY A 152 -1.27 10.74 -3.29
N SER A 153 -1.08 9.98 -4.38
CA SER A 153 0.24 9.79 -5.01
C SER A 153 0.35 10.35 -6.42
N GLY A 154 -0.76 10.66 -7.08
CA GLY A 154 -0.77 11.02 -8.50
C GLY A 154 -0.39 9.86 -9.42
N ILE A 155 -0.53 8.60 -8.99
CA ILE A 155 -0.11 7.42 -9.77
C ILE A 155 -0.71 7.39 -11.18
N LEU A 156 -2.00 7.71 -11.34
CA LEU A 156 -2.65 7.74 -12.67
C LEU A 156 -2.31 8.99 -13.48
N LYS A 157 -1.64 9.97 -12.87
CA LYS A 157 -1.10 11.17 -13.55
C LYS A 157 0.37 10.97 -13.94
N GLY A 158 0.79 9.72 -14.14
CA GLY A 158 2.17 9.35 -14.50
C GLY A 158 3.15 9.30 -13.33
N GLY A 159 2.71 9.59 -12.10
CA GLY A 159 3.54 9.47 -10.89
C GLY A 159 3.81 8.02 -10.47
N GLY A 160 4.47 7.88 -9.31
CA GLY A 160 4.81 6.59 -8.74
C GLY A 160 5.01 6.62 -7.23
N LEU A 161 5.00 5.44 -6.63
CA LEU A 161 5.23 5.21 -5.21
C LEU A 161 6.48 4.36 -5.06
N LEU A 162 7.48 4.87 -4.37
CA LEU A 162 8.66 4.11 -4.01
C LEU A 162 8.47 3.57 -2.59
N VAL A 163 8.44 2.25 -2.47
CA VAL A 163 8.10 1.53 -1.23
C VAL A 163 9.29 0.70 -0.76
N ARG A 164 9.53 0.71 0.54
CA ARG A 164 10.60 -0.01 1.23
C ARG A 164 10.19 -1.47 1.47
N PRO A 165 11.17 -2.38 1.71
CA PRO A 165 10.87 -3.77 2.05
C PRO A 165 10.04 -3.93 3.34
N ASP A 166 10.09 -2.95 4.26
CA ASP A 166 9.30 -2.91 5.49
C ASP A 166 7.89 -2.31 5.31
N GLN A 167 7.40 -2.24 4.07
CA GLN A 167 6.08 -1.74 3.67
C GLN A 167 5.87 -0.24 3.86
N HIS A 168 6.90 0.56 4.14
CA HIS A 168 6.77 2.01 4.26
C HIS A 168 7.15 2.74 2.97
N LEU A 169 6.46 3.83 2.67
CA LEU A 169 6.76 4.71 1.56
C LEU A 169 8.10 5.39 1.81
N LEU A 170 9.05 5.18 0.91
CA LEU A 170 10.23 6.01 0.81
C LEU A 170 9.88 7.39 0.24
N GLY A 171 8.90 7.44 -0.67
CA GLY A 171 8.34 8.69 -1.18
C GLY A 171 7.35 8.49 -2.32
N CYS A 172 6.59 9.54 -2.61
CA CYS A 172 5.80 9.67 -3.84
C CYS A 172 6.60 10.49 -4.84
N VAL A 173 6.64 10.04 -6.10
CA VAL A 173 7.35 10.71 -7.19
C VAL A 173 6.34 11.14 -8.25
N ASN A 174 6.59 12.31 -8.85
CA ASN A 174 5.78 12.78 -9.97
C ASN A 174 6.28 12.19 -11.29
N GLU A 175 5.53 12.42 -12.37
CA GLU A 175 5.85 11.93 -13.72
C GLU A 175 7.23 12.36 -14.22
N LYS A 176 7.71 13.54 -13.80
CA LYS A 176 8.98 14.13 -14.24
C LYS A 176 10.19 13.64 -13.45
N ALA A 177 10.00 12.82 -12.41
CA ALA A 177 11.10 12.31 -11.62
C ALA A 177 12.06 11.49 -12.48
N THR A 178 13.34 11.81 -12.35
CA THR A 178 14.43 11.15 -13.08
C THR A 178 14.89 9.89 -12.36
N ALA A 179 15.69 9.07 -13.05
CA ALA A 179 16.31 7.91 -12.42
C ALA A 179 17.31 8.33 -11.33
N GLU A 180 17.97 9.46 -11.51
CA GLU A 180 18.89 10.07 -10.56
C GLU A 180 18.16 10.54 -9.29
N ASP A 181 16.98 11.16 -9.42
CA ASP A 181 16.15 11.54 -8.26
C ASP A 181 15.76 10.30 -7.43
N LEU A 182 15.36 9.23 -8.11
CA LEU A 182 15.03 7.96 -7.47
C LEU A 182 16.25 7.33 -6.80
N ALA A 183 17.40 7.33 -7.46
CA ALA A 183 18.63 6.79 -6.91
C ALA A 183 19.06 7.54 -5.66
N LEU A 184 18.97 8.88 -5.67
CA LEU A 184 19.25 9.72 -4.51
C LEU A 184 18.34 9.37 -3.32
N LEU A 185 17.02 9.17 -3.56
CA LEU A 185 16.11 8.77 -2.49
C LEU A 185 16.51 7.42 -1.86
N VAL A 186 16.81 6.42 -2.69
CA VAL A 186 17.18 5.08 -2.22
C VAL A 186 18.52 5.10 -1.48
N LEU A 187 19.55 5.71 -2.06
CA LEU A 187 20.89 5.75 -1.50
C LEU A 187 20.94 6.56 -0.20
N ALA A 188 20.27 7.72 -0.16
CA ALA A 188 20.17 8.53 1.05
C ALA A 188 19.49 7.79 2.21
N HIS A 189 18.49 6.94 1.92
CA HIS A 189 17.87 6.11 2.95
C HIS A 189 18.82 5.06 3.54
N LEU A 190 19.78 4.59 2.75
CA LEU A 190 20.79 3.61 3.15
C LEU A 190 22.06 4.25 3.72
N GLY A 191 22.12 5.59 3.81
CA GLY A 191 23.29 6.33 4.26
C GLY A 191 24.48 6.26 3.28
N LYS A 192 24.20 6.11 1.97
CA LYS A 192 25.19 6.02 0.89
C LYS A 192 25.16 7.25 0.00
#